data_AF-A0A4Y3R9T3-F1
#
_entry.id   AF-A0A4Y3R9T3-F1
#
_cell.length_a   1.000
_cell.length_b   1.000
_cell.length_c   1.000
_cell.angle_alpha   90.00
_cell.angle_beta   90.00
_cell.angle_gamma   90.00
#
_symmetry.space_group_name_H-M   'P 1'
#
loop_
_entity.id
_entity.type
_entity.pdbx_description
1 polymer ?
#
loop_
_entity_poly.entity_id
_entity_poly.type
_entity_poly.pdbx_seq_one_letter_code
_entity_poly.pdbx_strand_id
1 'polypeptide(L)'
;MTEKLPLRRMHNFRNLWLSRVLSVFGSSVTLVALPVLVYQETRSPFLVSLVAAGETLPYVFFGLLAGAVADRVHRRRLMVAADLLNCVCLGSVPLAAALGVLTIGHTLAAAFLSSTLYIFFDAAGYGLIPAAVGRDRLSEANSALWGGETAVRIAGTALAGALIAVTSASGALALDALSFLASALLIRAIVYTPARRGDGAGERPGLVASIGEGLRFLWGHRVLRTMTFAGSLQSFAGGAFLGQLVVFADRALGIGASDARIGLLFTSWSAGGILGSLLLPRLRRRTSALRIMLVALPASTLLGLSAVLATDWRVALVAIAAWGSTYLMVIVNTMTYAQEVTPEELQGRVNTTRRMLSSGLGVPLGAMVASAVTVAFDVRAGMLLAVAAIALAAVLVWATSGSALRKGEIPSDSAFPPAAASSGAAGKSTIEVWHHLSCPASRRIRESLEKAGLDYRSREYLENAPDAAEIDALLRRLRAEPWDVVRMHEPVADRLGLGTWPHDRQRWIDALAQHPSLLQRPIVIRGDGKAAVVASPEILEEFLSEKE
;
A
#
# COMPACT_ATOMS: atom_id res chain seq x y z
N MET A 1 30.20 10.53 15.08
CA MET A 1 28.86 10.33 14.49
C MET A 1 28.82 11.07 13.16
N THR A 2 28.83 10.35 12.03
CA THR A 2 28.65 10.96 10.72
C THR A 2 27.18 11.40 10.63
N GLU A 3 26.93 12.71 10.66
CA GLU A 3 25.60 13.28 10.54
C GLU A 3 24.99 12.79 9.21
N LYS A 4 23.96 11.93 9.30
CA LYS A 4 23.32 11.37 8.11
C LYS A 4 22.72 12.52 7.32
N LEU A 5 23.16 12.72 6.08
CA LEU A 5 22.62 13.76 5.19
C LEU A 5 21.09 13.67 5.15
N PRO A 6 20.34 14.77 5.38
CA PRO A 6 18.89 14.73 5.27
C PRO A 6 18.47 14.30 3.85
N LEU A 7 17.36 13.56 3.72
CA LEU A 7 16.92 12.98 2.43
C LEU A 7 16.88 14.02 1.29
N ARG A 8 16.50 15.25 1.59
CA ARG A 8 16.43 16.37 0.63
C ARG A 8 17.79 16.76 0.04
N ARG A 9 18.89 16.45 0.72
CA ARG A 9 20.27 16.69 0.24
C ARG A 9 20.86 15.50 -0.52
N MET A 10 20.21 14.34 -0.51
CA MET A 10 20.62 13.18 -1.30
C MET A 10 20.16 13.36 -2.75
N HIS A 11 21.08 13.68 -3.66
CA HIS A 11 20.76 14.02 -5.05
C HIS A 11 19.87 12.98 -5.75
N ASN A 12 20.22 11.69 -5.63
CA ASN A 12 19.47 10.60 -6.24
C ASN A 12 18.03 10.51 -5.72
N PHE A 13 17.85 10.57 -4.40
CA PHE A 13 16.51 10.51 -3.80
C PHE A 13 15.70 11.77 -4.10
N ARG A 14 16.31 12.96 -4.02
CA ARG A 14 15.65 14.22 -4.36
C ARG A 14 15.11 14.22 -5.78
N ASN A 15 15.91 13.78 -6.75
CA ASN A 15 15.49 13.73 -8.14
C ASN A 15 14.37 12.69 -8.35
N LEU A 16 14.47 11.53 -7.71
CA LEU A 16 13.43 10.50 -7.73
C LEU A 16 12.11 10.99 -7.09
N TRP A 17 12.22 11.70 -5.97
CA TRP A 17 11.07 12.26 -5.28
C TRP A 17 10.39 13.36 -6.12
N LEU A 18 11.18 14.29 -6.68
CA LEU A 18 10.67 15.34 -7.55
C LEU A 18 10.03 14.76 -8.82
N SER A 19 10.63 13.74 -9.43
CA SER A 19 10.10 13.12 -10.63
C SER A 19 8.73 12.51 -10.37
N ARG A 20 8.58 11.77 -9.26
CA ARG A 20 7.30 11.18 -8.81
C ARG A 20 6.25 12.22 -8.51
N VAL A 21 6.62 13.28 -7.79
CA VAL A 21 5.70 14.35 -7.41
C VAL A 21 5.18 15.09 -8.65
N LEU A 22 6.06 15.41 -9.61
CA LEU A 22 5.66 16.07 -10.85
C LEU A 22 4.78 15.18 -11.72
N SER A 23 5.17 13.92 -11.94
CA SER A 23 4.39 12.99 -12.76
C SER A 23 3.02 12.70 -12.14
N VAL A 24 2.95 12.51 -10.81
CA VAL A 24 1.66 12.27 -10.13
C VAL A 24 0.78 13.51 -10.14
N PHE A 25 1.34 14.72 -10.05
CA PHE A 25 0.57 15.94 -10.22
C PHE A 25 -0.08 16.00 -11.60
N GLY A 26 0.70 15.81 -12.67
CA GLY A 26 0.20 15.82 -14.04
C GLY A 26 -0.84 14.72 -14.28
N SER A 27 -0.55 13.48 -13.86
CA SER A 27 -1.51 12.37 -14.02
C SER A 27 -2.82 12.60 -13.27
N SER A 28 -2.78 13.35 -12.16
CA SER A 28 -3.99 13.73 -11.42
C SER A 28 -4.83 14.77 -12.17
N VAL A 29 -4.20 15.61 -13.00
CA VAL A 29 -4.91 16.49 -13.95
C VAL A 29 -5.52 15.65 -15.08
N THR A 30 -4.77 14.71 -15.64
CA THR A 30 -5.23 13.80 -16.70
C THR A 30 -6.45 12.98 -16.29
N LEU A 31 -6.50 12.52 -15.03
CA LEU A 31 -7.66 11.82 -14.44
C LEU A 31 -8.98 12.60 -14.58
N VAL A 32 -8.92 13.93 -14.60
CA VAL A 32 -10.08 14.80 -14.80
C VAL A 32 -10.21 15.22 -16.26
N ALA A 33 -9.11 15.60 -16.90
CA ALA A 33 -9.08 16.16 -18.24
C ALA A 33 -9.48 15.16 -19.34
N LEU A 34 -9.06 13.89 -19.26
CA LEU A 34 -9.42 12.89 -20.28
C LEU A 34 -10.94 12.59 -20.31
N PRO A 35 -11.60 12.26 -19.18
CA PRO A 35 -13.06 12.09 -19.16
C PRO A 35 -13.81 13.32 -19.65
N VAL A 36 -13.36 14.52 -19.25
CA VAL A 36 -13.95 15.79 -19.69
C VAL A 36 -13.81 15.99 -21.19
N LEU A 37 -12.61 15.80 -21.75
CA LEU A 37 -12.35 15.93 -23.19
C LEU A 37 -13.23 14.99 -24.00
N VAL A 38 -13.27 13.70 -23.64
CA VAL A 38 -14.11 12.72 -24.34
C VAL A 38 -15.59 13.10 -24.26
N TYR A 39 -16.05 13.59 -23.11
CA TYR A 39 -17.44 14.02 -22.97
C TYR A 39 -17.77 15.28 -23.77
N GLN A 40 -16.85 16.26 -23.82
CA GLN A 40 -17.00 17.48 -24.61
C GLN A 40 -17.17 17.17 -26.10
N GLU A 41 -16.34 16.26 -26.62
CA GLU A 41 -16.35 15.89 -28.04
C GLU A 41 -17.52 14.98 -28.45
N THR A 42 -18.03 14.14 -27.53
CA THR A 42 -18.97 13.06 -27.91
C THR A 42 -20.33 13.11 -27.24
N ARG A 43 -20.44 13.79 -26.09
CA ARG A 43 -21.58 13.72 -25.17
C ARG A 43 -22.00 12.28 -24.78
N SER A 44 -21.11 11.29 -24.99
CA SER A 44 -21.41 9.87 -24.80
C SER A 44 -20.90 9.35 -23.45
N PRO A 45 -21.80 8.91 -22.55
CA PRO A 45 -21.40 8.30 -21.27
C PRO A 45 -20.54 7.05 -21.45
N PHE A 46 -20.80 6.30 -22.52
CA PHE A 46 -20.10 5.04 -22.81
C PHE A 46 -18.63 5.29 -23.14
N LEU A 47 -18.34 6.29 -23.97
CA LEU A 47 -16.97 6.63 -24.36
C LEU A 47 -16.18 7.19 -23.18
N VAL A 48 -16.81 7.96 -22.29
CA VAL A 48 -16.20 8.40 -21.02
C VAL A 48 -15.85 7.20 -20.13
N SER A 49 -16.74 6.21 -20.05
CA SER A 49 -16.50 5.01 -19.24
C SER A 49 -15.40 4.11 -19.81
N LEU A 50 -15.18 4.13 -21.14
CA LEU A 50 -14.01 3.47 -21.74
C LEU A 50 -12.68 4.10 -21.32
N VAL A 51 -12.63 5.40 -21.02
CA VAL A 51 -11.44 6.03 -20.43
C VAL A 51 -11.14 5.42 -19.06
N ALA A 52 -12.12 5.37 -18.16
CA ALA A 52 -11.97 4.79 -16.83
C ALA A 52 -11.59 3.29 -16.88
N ALA A 53 -12.15 2.55 -17.84
CA ALA A 53 -11.77 1.16 -18.08
C ALA A 53 -10.32 1.06 -18.60
N GLY A 54 -9.95 1.92 -19.54
CA GLY A 54 -8.60 2.01 -20.10
C GLY A 54 -7.52 2.35 -19.08
N GLU A 55 -7.88 3.00 -17.97
CA GLU A 55 -6.95 3.29 -16.88
C GLU A 55 -6.58 2.08 -16.02
N THR A 56 -7.45 1.07 -15.95
CA THR A 56 -7.33 -0.05 -15.01
C THR A 56 -7.09 -1.40 -15.68
N LEU A 57 -7.69 -1.63 -16.85
CA LEU A 57 -7.53 -2.85 -17.64
C LEU A 57 -6.07 -3.20 -17.97
N PRO A 58 -5.19 -2.26 -18.36
CA PRO A 58 -3.78 -2.57 -18.64
C PRO A 58 -3.07 -3.30 -17.51
N TYR A 59 -3.46 -3.05 -16.25
CA TYR A 59 -2.84 -3.69 -15.09
C TYR A 59 -3.01 -5.21 -15.12
N VAL A 60 -4.18 -5.67 -15.55
CA VAL A 60 -4.53 -7.09 -15.64
C VAL A 60 -3.67 -7.80 -16.69
N PHE A 61 -3.44 -7.15 -17.83
CA PHE A 61 -2.73 -7.75 -18.96
C PHE A 61 -1.20 -7.61 -18.86
N PHE A 62 -0.71 -6.45 -18.41
CA PHE A 62 0.70 -6.08 -18.51
C PHE A 62 1.45 -6.03 -17.18
N GLY A 63 0.77 -6.15 -16.03
CA GLY A 63 1.40 -6.09 -14.71
C GLY A 63 2.55 -7.09 -14.52
N LEU A 64 2.36 -8.33 -14.96
CA LEU A 64 3.41 -9.37 -14.90
C LEU A 64 4.55 -9.06 -15.87
N LEU A 65 4.20 -8.72 -17.10
CA LEU A 65 5.17 -8.43 -18.14
C LEU A 65 6.08 -7.28 -17.70
N ALA A 66 5.52 -6.24 -17.11
CA ALA A 66 6.25 -5.10 -16.57
C ALA A 66 7.27 -5.50 -15.49
N GLY A 67 6.90 -6.36 -14.54
CA GLY A 67 7.84 -6.87 -13.53
C GLY A 67 8.97 -7.70 -14.14
N ALA A 68 8.64 -8.64 -15.04
CA ALA A 68 9.63 -9.48 -15.72
C ALA A 68 10.59 -8.67 -16.60
N VAL A 69 10.09 -7.64 -17.29
CA VAL A 69 10.92 -6.71 -18.07
C VAL A 69 11.79 -5.87 -17.13
N ALA A 70 11.24 -5.30 -16.06
CA ALA A 70 11.96 -4.48 -15.09
C ALA A 70 13.12 -5.22 -14.40
N ASP A 71 13.02 -6.54 -14.24
CA ASP A 71 14.10 -7.38 -13.70
C ASP A 71 15.21 -7.65 -14.73
N ARG A 72 14.88 -7.62 -16.04
CA ARG A 72 15.81 -7.94 -17.15
C ARG A 72 16.50 -6.72 -17.77
N VAL A 73 15.92 -5.54 -17.67
CA VAL A 73 16.49 -4.31 -18.27
C VAL A 73 17.04 -3.36 -17.21
N HIS A 74 17.81 -2.36 -17.64
CA HIS A 74 18.23 -1.29 -16.74
C HIS A 74 17.03 -0.45 -16.28
N ARG A 75 16.68 -0.55 -14.98
CA ARG A 75 15.53 0.14 -14.37
C ARG A 75 15.46 1.62 -14.70
N ARG A 76 16.59 2.36 -14.59
CA ARG A 76 16.66 3.78 -14.96
C ARG A 76 16.28 4.02 -16.43
N ARG A 77 16.77 3.19 -17.36
CA ARG A 77 16.46 3.34 -18.79
C ARG A 77 14.99 3.03 -19.08
N LEU A 78 14.42 2.04 -18.40
CA LEU A 78 13.01 1.70 -18.52
C LEU A 78 12.10 2.84 -18.05
N MET A 79 12.40 3.43 -16.89
CA MET A 79 11.63 4.58 -16.37
C MET A 79 11.71 5.79 -17.31
N VAL A 80 12.92 6.14 -17.78
CA VAL A 80 13.10 7.26 -18.73
C VAL A 80 12.36 6.99 -20.03
N ALA A 81 12.43 5.77 -20.58
CA ALA A 81 11.72 5.42 -21.80
C ALA A 81 10.21 5.49 -21.61
N ALA A 82 9.68 4.98 -20.49
CA ALA A 82 8.26 5.03 -20.17
C ALA A 82 7.74 6.47 -20.09
N ASP A 83 8.47 7.37 -19.41
CA ASP A 83 8.09 8.78 -19.31
C ASP A 83 8.18 9.51 -20.65
N LEU A 84 9.23 9.29 -21.44
CA LEU A 84 9.34 9.91 -22.78
C LEU A 84 8.23 9.42 -23.72
N LEU A 85 7.92 8.13 -23.69
CA LEU A 85 6.79 7.58 -24.45
C LEU A 85 5.46 8.15 -23.95
N ASN A 86 5.30 8.36 -22.64
CA ASN A 86 4.12 9.02 -22.08
C ASN A 86 4.00 10.48 -22.52
N CYS A 87 5.11 11.22 -22.52
CA CYS A 87 5.16 12.59 -23.03
C CYS A 87 4.70 12.65 -24.49
N VAL A 88 5.17 11.74 -25.34
CA VAL A 88 4.73 11.68 -26.75
C VAL A 88 3.27 11.24 -26.86
N CYS A 89 2.88 10.20 -26.11
CA CYS A 89 1.55 9.63 -26.14
C CYS A 89 0.49 10.64 -25.70
N LEU A 90 0.60 11.22 -24.51
CA LEU A 90 -0.34 12.23 -24.04
C LEU A 90 -0.16 13.57 -24.76
N GLY A 91 1.06 13.96 -25.13
CA GLY A 91 1.31 15.20 -25.87
C GLY A 91 0.76 15.19 -27.29
N SER A 92 0.57 14.01 -27.88
CA SER A 92 -0.07 13.87 -29.19
C SER A 92 -1.54 14.29 -29.19
N VAL A 93 -2.26 14.18 -28.06
CA VAL A 93 -3.68 14.55 -27.94
C VAL A 93 -3.90 16.06 -28.12
N PRO A 94 -3.28 16.98 -27.35
CA PRO A 94 -3.40 18.41 -27.60
C PRO A 94 -2.86 18.83 -28.95
N LEU A 95 -1.81 18.18 -29.46
CA LEU A 95 -1.30 18.47 -30.79
C LEU A 95 -2.34 18.14 -31.88
N ALA A 96 -2.95 16.95 -31.82
CA ALA A 96 -4.00 16.57 -32.75
C ALA A 96 -5.24 17.46 -32.61
N ALA A 97 -5.57 17.90 -31.39
CA ALA A 97 -6.65 18.85 -31.13
C ALA A 97 -6.37 20.20 -31.81
N ALA A 98 -5.16 20.73 -31.65
CA ALA A 98 -4.74 22.00 -32.25
C ALA A 98 -4.72 21.95 -33.78
N LEU A 99 -4.42 20.78 -34.35
CA LEU A 99 -4.43 20.53 -35.80
C LEU A 99 -5.84 20.22 -36.35
N GLY A 100 -6.86 20.12 -35.49
CA GLY A 100 -8.23 19.79 -35.91
C GLY A 100 -8.41 18.35 -36.41
N VAL A 101 -7.48 17.43 -36.10
CA VAL A 101 -7.49 16.02 -36.54
C VAL A 101 -7.67 15.05 -35.37
N LEU A 102 -8.00 15.55 -34.18
CA LEU A 102 -8.22 14.71 -33.00
C LEU A 102 -9.42 13.78 -33.23
N THR A 103 -9.22 12.49 -32.99
CA THR A 103 -10.28 11.49 -33.01
C THR A 103 -10.46 10.89 -31.63
N ILE A 104 -11.67 10.38 -31.35
CA ILE A 104 -11.94 9.71 -30.07
C ILE A 104 -11.11 8.43 -29.93
N GLY A 105 -10.90 7.71 -31.03
CA GLY A 105 -10.04 6.52 -31.04
C GLY A 105 -8.62 6.85 -30.59
N HIS A 106 -8.08 8.00 -31.01
CA HIS A 106 -6.78 8.49 -30.56
C HIS A 106 -6.77 8.80 -29.06
N THR A 107 -7.76 9.53 -28.54
CA THR A 107 -7.85 9.85 -27.10
C THR A 107 -7.96 8.58 -26.23
N LEU A 108 -8.78 7.60 -26.65
CA LEU A 108 -8.92 6.32 -25.94
C LEU A 108 -7.64 5.49 -25.99
N ALA A 109 -6.96 5.45 -27.14
CA ALA A 109 -5.67 4.79 -27.28
C ALA A 109 -4.61 5.46 -26.39
N ALA A 110 -4.59 6.80 -26.33
CA ALA A 110 -3.66 7.54 -25.49
C ALA A 110 -3.88 7.25 -23.99
N ALA A 111 -5.14 7.18 -23.54
CA ALA A 111 -5.48 6.81 -22.17
C ALA A 111 -4.96 5.40 -21.82
N PHE A 112 -5.28 4.41 -22.65
CA PHE A 112 -4.87 3.01 -22.44
C PHE A 112 -3.35 2.82 -22.47
N LEU A 113 -2.68 3.45 -23.45
CA LEU A 113 -1.22 3.38 -23.58
C LEU A 113 -0.52 4.08 -22.43
N SER A 114 -1.03 5.24 -21.98
CA SER A 114 -0.46 5.97 -20.85
C SER A 114 -0.49 5.13 -19.57
N SER A 115 -1.63 4.53 -19.26
CA SER A 115 -1.78 3.61 -18.13
C SER A 115 -0.92 2.36 -18.29
N THR A 116 -0.74 1.85 -19.51
CA THR A 116 0.19 0.74 -19.78
C THR A 116 1.63 1.14 -19.44
N LEU A 117 2.10 2.28 -19.93
CA LEU A 117 3.45 2.79 -19.70
C LEU A 117 3.72 3.06 -18.21
N TYR A 118 2.72 3.58 -17.49
CA TYR A 118 2.81 3.78 -16.04
C TYR A 118 3.12 2.48 -15.29
N ILE A 119 2.58 1.34 -15.72
CA ILE A 119 2.84 0.04 -15.08
C ILE A 119 4.31 -0.36 -15.19
N PHE A 120 4.93 -0.14 -16.36
CA PHE A 120 6.37 -0.40 -16.55
C PHE A 120 7.23 0.56 -15.73
N PHE A 121 6.85 1.83 -15.67
CA PHE A 121 7.51 2.82 -14.83
C PHE A 121 7.48 2.43 -13.35
N ASP A 122 6.30 2.09 -12.83
CA ASP A 122 6.07 1.73 -11.43
C ASP A 122 6.85 0.46 -11.03
N ALA A 123 6.80 -0.57 -11.88
CA ALA A 123 7.56 -1.81 -11.67
C ALA A 123 9.08 -1.58 -11.56
N ALA A 124 9.63 -0.68 -12.38
CA ALA A 124 11.04 -0.32 -12.31
C ALA A 124 11.37 0.50 -11.05
N GLY A 125 10.48 1.41 -10.66
CA GLY A 125 10.62 2.33 -9.52
C GLY A 125 10.82 1.62 -8.18
N TYR A 126 10.12 0.51 -7.94
CA TYR A 126 10.22 -0.27 -6.70
C TYR A 126 11.65 -0.69 -6.33
N GLY A 127 12.50 -0.98 -7.32
CA GLY A 127 13.91 -1.33 -7.05
C GLY A 127 14.86 -0.13 -7.07
N LEU A 128 14.44 1.01 -7.60
CA LEU A 128 15.27 2.22 -7.63
C LEU A 128 15.24 2.96 -6.28
N ILE A 129 14.14 2.89 -5.52
CA ILE A 129 14.00 3.51 -4.20
C ILE A 129 15.05 2.96 -3.20
N PRO A 130 15.17 1.63 -2.99
CA PRO A 130 16.21 1.09 -2.12
C PRO A 130 17.63 1.40 -2.57
N ALA A 131 17.87 1.47 -3.88
CA ALA A 131 19.17 1.84 -4.44
C ALA A 131 19.52 3.32 -4.21
N ALA A 132 18.53 4.20 -4.10
CA ALA A 132 18.73 5.63 -3.90
C ALA A 132 19.00 6.01 -2.44
N VAL A 133 18.39 5.31 -1.47
CA VAL A 133 18.44 5.68 -0.04
C VAL A 133 19.12 4.68 0.88
N GLY A 134 19.37 3.45 0.41
CA GLY A 134 19.80 2.34 1.26
C GLY A 134 18.64 1.75 2.08
N ARG A 135 18.82 0.51 2.56
CA ARG A 135 17.76 -0.23 3.28
C ARG A 135 17.36 0.44 4.60
N ASP A 136 18.31 1.05 5.30
CA ASP A 136 18.11 1.65 6.63
C ASP A 136 17.20 2.89 6.64
N ARG A 137 16.90 3.46 5.46
CA ARG A 137 16.10 4.69 5.33
C ARG A 137 14.86 4.51 4.46
N LEU A 138 14.51 3.27 4.14
CA LEU A 138 13.36 2.96 3.30
C LEU A 138 12.05 3.51 3.87
N SER A 139 11.85 3.42 5.19
CA SER A 139 10.64 3.94 5.84
C SER A 139 10.52 5.46 5.68
N GLU A 140 11.61 6.20 5.90
CA GLU A 140 11.67 7.66 5.74
C GLU A 140 11.44 8.06 4.26
N ALA A 141 12.09 7.35 3.34
CA ALA A 141 11.98 7.56 1.90
C ALA A 141 10.57 7.30 1.37
N ASN A 142 9.98 6.18 1.77
CA ASN A 142 8.60 5.83 1.42
C ASN A 142 7.63 6.85 2.02
N SER A 143 7.78 7.22 3.29
CA SER A 143 6.91 8.22 3.92
C SER A 143 6.93 9.56 3.16
N ALA A 144 8.11 10.01 2.72
CA ALA A 144 8.24 11.22 1.91
C ALA A 144 7.62 11.09 0.52
N LEU A 145 7.80 9.95 -0.16
CA LEU A 145 7.18 9.68 -1.47
C LEU A 145 5.66 9.63 -1.37
N TRP A 146 5.13 8.77 -0.49
CA TRP A 146 3.68 8.62 -0.28
C TRP A 146 3.03 9.92 0.17
N GLY A 147 3.65 10.65 1.11
CA GLY A 147 3.16 11.94 1.58
C GLY A 147 3.14 13.00 0.47
N GLY A 148 4.22 13.09 -0.30
CA GLY A 148 4.33 14.00 -1.45
C GLY A 148 3.31 13.70 -2.54
N GLU A 149 3.22 12.44 -2.97
CA GLU A 149 2.24 11.97 -3.96
C GLU A 149 0.80 12.21 -3.52
N THR A 150 0.49 11.98 -2.23
CA THR A 150 -0.84 12.24 -1.69
C THR A 150 -1.18 13.72 -1.76
N ALA A 151 -0.25 14.60 -1.34
CA ALA A 151 -0.46 16.03 -1.36
C ALA A 151 -0.70 16.57 -2.78
N VAL A 152 0.13 16.16 -3.75
CA VAL A 152 -0.02 16.62 -5.13
C VAL A 152 -1.18 15.97 -5.88
N ARG A 153 -1.65 14.80 -5.46
CA ARG A 153 -2.88 14.21 -6.01
C ARG A 153 -4.12 15.01 -5.61
N ILE A 154 -4.17 15.47 -4.37
CA ILE A 154 -5.22 16.41 -3.93
C ILE A 154 -5.13 17.70 -4.74
N ALA A 155 -3.94 18.32 -4.78
CA ALA A 155 -3.74 19.58 -5.46
C ALA A 155 -4.02 19.48 -6.96
N GLY A 156 -3.54 18.43 -7.62
CA GLY A 156 -3.71 18.18 -9.05
C GLY A 156 -5.17 18.03 -9.45
N THR A 157 -5.94 17.19 -8.74
CA THR A 157 -7.39 17.06 -9.02
C THR A 157 -8.16 18.35 -8.74
N ALA A 158 -7.78 19.10 -7.69
CA ALA A 158 -8.43 20.36 -7.32
C ALA A 158 -8.21 21.45 -8.34
N LEU A 159 -6.98 21.54 -8.83
CA LEU A 159 -6.59 22.53 -9.82
C LEU A 159 -6.98 22.12 -11.24
N ALA A 160 -7.25 20.83 -11.50
CA ALA A 160 -7.60 20.35 -12.83
C ALA A 160 -8.81 21.06 -13.43
N GLY A 161 -9.89 21.24 -12.67
CA GLY A 161 -11.09 21.95 -13.15
C GLY A 161 -10.80 23.40 -13.53
N ALA A 162 -10.07 24.13 -12.68
CA ALA A 162 -9.67 25.51 -12.97
C ALA A 162 -8.73 25.58 -14.18
N LEU A 163 -7.82 24.62 -14.30
CA LEU A 163 -6.88 24.53 -15.41
C LEU A 163 -7.59 24.25 -16.74
N ILE A 164 -8.57 23.34 -16.75
CA ILE A 164 -9.43 23.07 -17.90
C ILE A 164 -10.22 24.32 -18.29
N ALA A 165 -10.74 25.07 -17.32
CA ALA A 165 -11.51 26.29 -17.59
C ALA A 165 -10.67 27.40 -18.24
N VAL A 166 -9.38 27.53 -17.91
CA VAL A 166 -8.50 28.58 -18.47
C VAL A 166 -7.71 28.14 -19.71
N THR A 167 -7.45 26.83 -19.90
CA THR A 167 -6.66 26.33 -21.04
C THR A 167 -7.44 25.50 -22.05
N SER A 168 -8.52 24.82 -21.65
CA SER A 168 -9.19 23.65 -22.27
C SER A 168 -8.74 22.29 -21.72
N ALA A 169 -9.56 21.26 -21.95
CA ALA A 169 -9.26 19.90 -21.51
C ALA A 169 -8.02 19.32 -22.21
N SER A 170 -7.84 19.59 -23.49
CA SER A 170 -6.62 19.21 -24.22
C SER A 170 -5.40 19.99 -23.73
N GLY A 171 -5.53 21.30 -23.49
CA GLY A 171 -4.46 22.12 -22.90
C GLY A 171 -3.97 21.61 -21.55
N ALA A 172 -4.90 21.14 -20.69
CA ALA A 172 -4.55 20.51 -19.43
C ALA A 172 -3.73 19.21 -19.59
N LEU A 173 -3.97 18.42 -20.66
CA LEU A 173 -3.16 17.23 -20.98
C LEU A 173 -1.74 17.57 -21.44
N ALA A 174 -1.54 18.73 -22.07
CA ALA A 174 -0.20 19.20 -22.44
C ALA A 174 0.68 19.40 -21.19
N LEU A 175 0.10 19.87 -20.09
CA LEU A 175 0.82 20.04 -18.83
C LEU A 175 1.25 18.69 -18.24
N ASP A 176 0.43 17.65 -18.35
CA ASP A 176 0.84 16.31 -17.93
C ASP A 176 1.96 15.76 -18.82
N ALA A 177 1.87 15.93 -20.15
CA ALA A 177 2.94 15.54 -21.07
C ALA A 177 4.28 16.20 -20.71
N LEU A 178 4.27 17.50 -20.37
CA LEU A 178 5.45 18.23 -19.88
C LEU A 178 5.93 17.71 -18.51
N SER A 179 5.01 17.28 -17.64
CA SER A 179 5.33 16.67 -16.35
C SER A 179 6.12 15.38 -16.53
N PHE A 180 5.74 14.54 -17.50
CA PHE A 180 6.48 13.33 -17.88
C PHE A 180 7.85 13.65 -18.45
N LEU A 181 7.97 14.66 -19.31
CA LEU A 181 9.28 15.11 -19.80
C LEU A 181 10.19 15.56 -18.64
N ALA A 182 9.67 16.36 -17.72
CA ALA A 182 10.42 16.79 -16.54
C ALA A 182 10.83 15.59 -15.66
N SER A 183 9.93 14.63 -15.45
CA SER A 183 10.22 13.38 -14.74
C SER A 183 11.35 12.58 -15.42
N ALA A 184 11.30 12.42 -16.74
CA ALA A 184 12.34 11.73 -17.51
C ALA A 184 13.72 12.39 -17.34
N LEU A 185 13.78 13.73 -17.38
CA LEU A 185 15.03 14.48 -17.20
C LEU A 185 15.59 14.32 -15.78
N LEU A 186 14.74 14.37 -14.76
CA LEU A 186 15.12 14.17 -13.37
C LEU A 186 15.65 12.74 -13.12
N ILE A 187 14.96 11.73 -13.66
CA ILE A 187 15.38 10.33 -13.53
C ILE A 187 16.68 10.06 -14.29
N ARG A 188 16.87 10.68 -15.46
CA ARG A 188 18.11 10.60 -16.22
C ARG A 188 19.31 11.13 -15.42
N ALA A 189 19.10 12.14 -14.58
CA ALA A 189 20.12 12.71 -13.72
C ALA A 189 20.47 11.83 -12.49
N ILE A 190 19.74 10.73 -12.24
CA ILE A 190 20.05 9.80 -11.15
C ILE A 190 21.28 8.96 -11.52
N VAL A 191 22.31 9.05 -10.67
CA VAL A 191 23.50 8.20 -10.77
C VAL A 191 23.12 6.82 -10.23
N TYR A 192 22.96 5.86 -11.14
CA TYR A 192 22.56 4.49 -10.83
C TYR A 192 23.63 3.51 -11.27
N THR A 193 24.22 2.81 -10.30
CA THR A 193 25.07 1.65 -10.54
C THR A 193 24.20 0.40 -10.41
N PRO A 194 24.03 -0.41 -11.47
CA PRO A 194 23.29 -1.66 -11.37
C PRO A 194 23.90 -2.55 -10.29
N ALA A 195 23.10 -3.04 -9.35
CA ALA A 195 23.53 -4.14 -8.49
C ALA A 195 23.84 -5.34 -9.39
N ARG A 196 25.00 -5.98 -9.19
CA ARG A 196 25.38 -7.22 -9.89
C ARG A 196 24.25 -8.24 -9.67
N ARG A 197 23.71 -8.82 -10.75
CA ARG A 197 22.75 -9.92 -10.63
C ARG A 197 23.46 -11.04 -9.87
N GLY A 198 22.90 -11.46 -8.74
CA GLY A 198 23.27 -12.74 -8.15
C GLY A 198 22.63 -13.82 -9.01
N ASP A 199 23.43 -14.77 -9.49
CA ASP A 199 23.05 -15.88 -10.37
C ASP A 199 22.14 -16.94 -9.68
N GLY A 200 21.34 -16.53 -8.70
CA GLY A 200 20.52 -17.40 -7.84
C GLY A 200 19.01 -17.11 -7.89
N ALA A 201 18.50 -16.51 -8.97
CA ALA A 201 17.05 -16.37 -9.12
C ALA A 201 16.45 -17.73 -9.50
N GLY A 202 16.17 -18.56 -8.49
CA GLY A 202 15.44 -19.82 -8.66
C GLY A 202 14.14 -19.63 -9.44
N GLU A 203 13.70 -20.67 -10.14
CA GLU A 203 12.47 -20.69 -10.94
C GLU A 203 11.29 -20.18 -10.11
N ARG A 204 10.87 -18.93 -10.35
CA ARG A 204 9.65 -18.40 -9.77
C ARG A 204 8.47 -19.11 -10.46
N PRO A 205 7.52 -19.70 -9.73
CA PRO A 205 6.37 -20.36 -10.34
C PRO A 205 5.62 -19.40 -11.26
N GLY A 206 5.14 -19.92 -12.40
CA GLY A 206 4.42 -19.11 -13.40
C GLY A 206 3.18 -18.40 -12.84
N LEU A 207 2.78 -17.28 -13.45
CA LEU A 207 1.66 -16.45 -12.96
C LEU A 207 0.36 -17.24 -12.78
N VAL A 208 0.05 -18.16 -13.70
CA VAL A 208 -1.17 -18.98 -13.60
C VAL A 208 -1.15 -19.87 -12.36
N ALA A 209 0.00 -20.49 -12.05
CA ALA A 209 0.18 -21.26 -10.83
C ALA A 209 0.11 -20.36 -9.58
N SER A 210 0.73 -19.17 -9.64
CA SER A 210 0.69 -18.18 -8.56
C SER A 210 -0.72 -17.63 -8.29
N ILE A 211 -1.51 -17.36 -9.35
CA ILE A 211 -2.92 -16.99 -9.24
C ILE A 211 -3.72 -18.16 -8.67
N GLY A 212 -3.50 -19.38 -9.15
CA GLY A 212 -4.18 -20.58 -8.66
C GLY A 212 -3.95 -20.82 -7.16
N GLU A 213 -2.73 -20.64 -6.68
CA GLU A 213 -2.40 -20.74 -5.26
C GLU A 213 -3.01 -19.60 -4.43
N GLY A 214 -2.92 -18.36 -4.93
CA GLY A 214 -3.56 -17.20 -4.28
C GLY A 214 -5.08 -17.36 -4.19
N LEU A 215 -5.70 -17.87 -5.25
CA LEU A 215 -7.13 -18.16 -5.33
C LEU A 215 -7.53 -19.28 -4.36
N ARG A 216 -6.74 -20.35 -4.30
CA ARG A 216 -6.97 -21.48 -3.37
C ARG A 216 -6.93 -21.01 -1.92
N PHE A 217 -5.91 -20.22 -1.55
CA PHE A 217 -5.80 -19.64 -0.21
C PHE A 217 -6.99 -18.72 0.09
N LEU A 218 -7.33 -17.84 -0.83
CA LEU A 218 -8.45 -16.91 -0.70
C LEU A 218 -9.78 -17.66 -0.52
N TRP A 219 -10.03 -18.71 -1.29
CA TRP A 219 -11.25 -19.51 -1.18
C TRP A 219 -11.33 -20.31 0.11
N GLY A 220 -10.19 -20.74 0.66
CA GLY A 220 -10.09 -21.43 1.95
C GLY A 220 -10.32 -20.52 3.15
N HIS A 221 -9.96 -19.23 3.05
CA HIS A 221 -10.09 -18.28 4.16
C HIS A 221 -11.41 -17.50 4.10
N ARG A 222 -12.42 -17.95 4.85
CA ARG A 222 -13.80 -17.42 4.80
C ARG A 222 -13.92 -15.90 4.92
N VAL A 223 -13.30 -15.27 5.92
CA VAL A 223 -13.39 -13.82 6.13
C VAL A 223 -12.70 -13.05 5.01
N LEU A 224 -11.47 -13.43 4.64
CA LEU A 224 -10.74 -12.86 3.51
C LEU A 224 -11.51 -12.96 2.20
N ARG A 225 -12.18 -14.10 1.94
CA ARG A 225 -13.06 -14.29 0.79
C ARG A 225 -14.20 -13.28 0.79
N THR A 226 -14.95 -13.19 1.90
CA THR A 226 -16.04 -12.21 2.07
C THR A 226 -15.54 -10.78 1.86
N MET A 227 -14.43 -10.40 2.50
CA MET A 227 -13.85 -9.05 2.37
C MET A 227 -13.39 -8.77 0.95
N THR A 228 -12.84 -9.76 0.25
CA THR A 228 -12.44 -9.61 -1.15
C THR A 228 -13.64 -9.37 -2.05
N PHE A 229 -14.71 -10.16 -1.93
CA PHE A 229 -15.93 -9.94 -2.71
C PHE A 229 -16.57 -8.58 -2.42
N ALA A 230 -16.63 -8.19 -1.14
CA ALA A 230 -17.09 -6.87 -0.74
C ALA A 230 -16.22 -5.75 -1.35
N GLY A 231 -14.89 -5.91 -1.31
CA GLY A 231 -13.94 -4.99 -1.93
C GLY A 231 -14.04 -4.93 -3.47
N SER A 232 -14.40 -6.04 -4.13
CA SER A 232 -14.68 -6.07 -5.57
C SER A 232 -15.94 -5.31 -5.94
N LEU A 233 -17.03 -5.50 -5.19
CA LEU A 233 -18.25 -4.72 -5.35
C LEU A 233 -18.03 -3.23 -5.03
N GLN A 234 -17.21 -2.94 -4.01
CA GLN A 234 -16.79 -1.57 -3.73
C GLN A 234 -16.00 -0.99 -4.91
N SER A 235 -15.06 -1.73 -5.49
CA SER A 235 -14.29 -1.28 -6.67
C SER A 235 -15.17 -1.09 -7.90
N PHE A 236 -16.17 -1.95 -8.09
CA PHE A 236 -17.22 -1.77 -9.10
C PHE A 236 -17.97 -0.46 -8.92
N ALA A 237 -18.38 -0.14 -7.70
CA ALA A 237 -19.02 1.13 -7.40
C ALA A 237 -18.11 2.33 -7.69
N GLY A 238 -16.81 2.21 -7.42
CA GLY A 238 -15.82 3.24 -7.77
C GLY A 238 -15.68 3.47 -9.27
N GLY A 239 -15.66 2.39 -10.07
CA GLY A 239 -15.64 2.49 -11.52
C GLY A 239 -16.93 3.06 -12.10
N ALA A 240 -18.08 2.63 -11.59
CA ALA A 240 -19.39 3.18 -11.93
C ALA A 240 -19.47 4.69 -11.63
N PHE A 241 -18.95 5.11 -10.47
CA PHE A 241 -18.89 6.51 -10.09
C PHE A 241 -17.97 7.32 -10.99
N LEU A 242 -16.70 6.92 -11.14
CA LEU A 242 -15.71 7.67 -11.93
C LEU A 242 -16.09 7.75 -13.42
N GLY A 243 -16.59 6.65 -14.00
CA GLY A 243 -17.03 6.61 -15.40
C GLY A 243 -18.25 7.49 -15.70
N GLN A 244 -19.04 7.82 -14.68
CA GLN A 244 -20.26 8.62 -14.82
C GLN A 244 -20.17 10.03 -14.24
N LEU A 245 -19.10 10.36 -13.50
CA LEU A 245 -19.01 11.61 -12.73
C LEU A 245 -19.18 12.87 -13.60
N VAL A 246 -18.53 12.92 -14.77
CA VAL A 246 -18.64 14.05 -15.71
C VAL A 246 -20.07 14.16 -16.27
N VAL A 247 -20.67 13.02 -16.62
CA VAL A 247 -22.04 12.94 -17.16
C VAL A 247 -23.05 13.36 -16.09
N PHE A 248 -22.83 12.96 -14.84
CA PHE A 248 -23.68 13.31 -13.71
C PHE A 248 -23.60 14.80 -13.40
N ALA A 249 -22.39 15.38 -13.44
CA ALA A 249 -22.20 16.81 -13.28
C ALA A 249 -23.00 17.60 -14.33
N ASP A 250 -22.90 17.22 -15.61
CA ASP A 250 -23.60 17.90 -16.71
C ASP A 250 -25.11 17.69 -16.68
N ARG A 251 -25.57 16.43 -16.66
CA ARG A 251 -26.99 16.10 -16.85
C ARG A 251 -27.84 16.16 -15.57
N ALA A 252 -27.25 15.97 -14.39
CA ALA A 252 -27.98 15.90 -13.13
C ALA A 252 -27.79 17.14 -12.25
N LEU A 253 -26.61 17.78 -12.30
CA LEU A 253 -26.28 18.97 -11.50
C LEU A 253 -26.22 20.28 -12.30
N GLY A 254 -26.36 20.21 -13.63
CA GLY A 254 -26.31 21.40 -14.51
C GLY A 254 -24.92 22.05 -14.58
N ILE A 255 -23.86 21.28 -14.34
CA ILE A 255 -22.46 21.72 -14.43
C ILE A 255 -21.89 21.30 -15.78
N GLY A 256 -21.78 22.25 -16.71
CA GLY A 256 -21.23 21.98 -18.04
C GLY A 256 -19.80 21.43 -18.00
N ALA A 257 -19.42 20.66 -19.03
CA ALA A 257 -18.15 19.95 -19.10
C ALA A 257 -16.89 20.84 -19.00
N SER A 258 -16.98 22.14 -19.30
CA SER A 258 -15.88 23.10 -19.21
C SER A 258 -15.83 23.88 -17.88
N ASP A 259 -16.72 23.57 -16.94
CA ASP A 259 -16.84 24.29 -15.69
C ASP A 259 -15.83 23.77 -14.65
N ALA A 260 -15.14 24.70 -13.98
CA ALA A 260 -14.17 24.40 -12.93
C ALA A 260 -14.77 23.58 -11.77
N ARG A 261 -16.09 23.65 -11.56
CA ARG A 261 -16.81 22.86 -10.56
C ARG A 261 -16.66 21.35 -10.75
N ILE A 262 -16.37 20.85 -11.96
CA ILE A 262 -16.12 19.41 -12.18
C ILE A 262 -14.88 18.95 -11.40
N GLY A 263 -13.79 19.73 -11.44
CA GLY A 263 -12.58 19.41 -10.67
C GLY A 263 -12.86 19.32 -9.16
N LEU A 264 -13.72 20.22 -8.64
CA LEU A 264 -14.12 20.21 -7.24
C LEU A 264 -14.84 18.91 -6.83
N LEU A 265 -15.61 18.28 -7.72
CA LEU A 265 -16.28 16.99 -7.45
C LEU A 265 -15.27 15.83 -7.39
N PHE A 266 -14.26 15.80 -8.28
CA PHE A 266 -13.18 14.81 -8.21
C PHE A 266 -12.33 14.98 -6.95
N THR A 267 -12.06 16.23 -6.58
CA THR A 267 -11.32 16.54 -5.35
C THR A 267 -12.10 16.19 -4.11
N SER A 268 -13.40 16.46 -4.06
CA SER A 268 -14.20 16.14 -2.89
C SER A 268 -14.19 14.64 -2.62
N TRP A 269 -14.31 13.80 -3.67
CA TRP A 269 -14.14 12.35 -3.57
C TRP A 269 -12.77 11.95 -3.02
N SER A 270 -11.70 12.52 -3.57
CA SER A 270 -10.32 12.22 -3.19
C SER A 270 -10.01 12.65 -1.75
N ALA A 271 -10.44 13.86 -1.35
CA ALA A 271 -10.28 14.39 0.00
C ALA A 271 -11.06 13.56 1.01
N GLY A 272 -12.29 13.17 0.66
CA GLY A 272 -13.08 12.18 1.38
C GLY A 272 -12.30 10.90 1.64
N GLY A 273 -11.79 10.28 0.57
CA GLY A 273 -11.00 9.04 0.67
C GLY A 273 -9.83 9.15 1.62
N ILE A 274 -9.06 10.24 1.53
CA ILE A 274 -7.93 10.50 2.42
C ILE A 274 -8.38 10.57 3.88
N LEU A 275 -9.45 11.32 4.17
CA LEU A 275 -10.04 11.35 5.50
C LEU A 275 -10.39 9.94 6.00
N GLY A 276 -11.04 9.13 5.16
CA GLY A 276 -11.36 7.72 5.46
C GLY A 276 -10.12 6.88 5.79
N SER A 277 -9.04 7.04 5.02
CA SER A 277 -7.77 6.34 5.25
C SER A 277 -7.07 6.76 6.56
N LEU A 278 -7.21 8.02 6.97
CA LEU A 278 -6.64 8.56 8.21
C LEU A 278 -7.45 8.17 9.46
N LEU A 279 -8.75 7.96 9.29
CA LEU A 279 -9.65 7.48 10.35
C LEU A 279 -9.48 5.98 10.59
N LEU A 280 -9.17 5.20 9.55
CA LEU A 280 -9.09 3.74 9.64
C LEU A 280 -8.16 3.24 10.76
N PRO A 281 -6.89 3.67 10.92
CA PRO A 281 -6.03 3.19 11.99
C PRO A 281 -6.62 3.41 13.39
N ARG A 282 -7.31 4.53 13.61
CA ARG A 282 -7.96 4.84 14.90
C ARG A 282 -9.14 3.89 15.17
N LEU A 283 -9.90 3.56 14.13
CA LEU A 283 -10.99 2.59 14.23
C LEU A 283 -10.46 1.17 14.45
N ARG A 284 -9.41 0.77 13.72
CA ARG A 284 -8.77 -0.55 13.86
C ARG A 284 -8.15 -0.80 15.23
N ARG A 285 -7.74 0.26 15.95
CA ARG A 285 -7.30 0.17 17.34
C ARG A 285 -8.43 -0.12 18.33
N ARG A 286 -9.69 0.15 17.96
CA ARG A 286 -10.85 -0.02 18.83
C ARG A 286 -11.74 -1.19 18.43
N THR A 287 -11.61 -1.68 17.20
CA THR A 287 -12.50 -2.72 16.67
C THR A 287 -11.86 -3.49 15.51
N SER A 288 -12.27 -4.75 15.34
CA SER A 288 -11.81 -5.63 14.26
C SER A 288 -12.16 -5.13 12.86
N ALA A 289 -11.38 -5.57 11.86
CA ALA A 289 -11.57 -5.24 10.46
C ALA A 289 -12.98 -5.60 9.95
N LEU A 290 -13.56 -6.72 10.39
CA LEU A 290 -14.89 -7.13 9.96
C LEU A 290 -15.98 -6.23 10.54
N ARG A 291 -15.89 -5.85 11.83
CA ARG A 291 -16.82 -4.91 12.46
C ARG A 291 -16.81 -3.55 11.77
N ILE A 292 -15.64 -3.07 11.34
CA ILE A 292 -15.53 -1.86 10.53
C ILE A 292 -16.33 -2.02 9.24
N MET A 293 -16.21 -3.13 8.52
CA MET A 293 -16.98 -3.32 7.29
C MET A 293 -18.49 -3.40 7.53
N LEU A 294 -18.93 -4.04 8.61
CA LEU A 294 -20.35 -4.17 8.96
C LEU A 294 -21.04 -2.81 9.12
N VAL A 295 -20.30 -1.78 9.52
CA VAL A 295 -20.80 -0.40 9.68
C VAL A 295 -20.49 0.44 8.43
N ALA A 296 -19.27 0.34 7.90
CA ALA A 296 -18.79 1.17 6.82
C ALA A 296 -19.54 0.95 5.50
N LEU A 297 -19.94 -0.29 5.18
CA LEU A 297 -20.65 -0.59 3.92
C LEU A 297 -22.08 -0.04 3.91
N PRO A 298 -22.92 -0.23 4.96
CA PRO A 298 -24.19 0.47 5.07
C PRO A 298 -24.05 2.00 5.05
N ALA A 299 -23.07 2.54 5.80
CA ALA A 299 -22.80 3.98 5.78
C ALA A 299 -22.42 4.46 4.36
N SER A 300 -21.57 3.71 3.66
CA SER A 300 -21.17 3.99 2.28
C SER A 300 -22.36 3.93 1.32
N THR A 301 -23.31 3.01 1.53
CA THR A 301 -24.55 2.92 0.75
C THR A 301 -25.41 4.16 0.93
N LEU A 302 -25.64 4.60 2.18
CA LEU A 302 -26.45 5.78 2.49
C LEU A 302 -25.80 7.08 1.98
N LEU A 303 -24.49 7.22 2.15
CA LEU A 303 -23.73 8.38 1.66
C LEU A 303 -23.64 8.39 0.14
N GLY A 304 -23.52 7.23 -0.51
CA GLY A 304 -23.60 7.13 -1.96
C GLY A 304 -24.98 7.48 -2.47
N LEU A 305 -26.05 7.01 -1.81
CA LEU A 305 -27.42 7.37 -2.16
C LEU A 305 -27.65 8.87 -2.04
N SER A 306 -27.17 9.52 -0.96
CA SER A 306 -27.30 10.97 -0.80
C SER A 306 -26.53 11.74 -1.88
N ALA A 307 -25.37 11.24 -2.31
CA ALA A 307 -24.62 11.84 -3.42
C ALA A 307 -25.38 11.75 -4.76
N VAL A 308 -25.99 10.60 -5.06
CA VAL A 308 -26.74 10.39 -6.32
C VAL A 308 -28.05 11.17 -6.37
N LEU A 309 -28.72 11.30 -5.22
CA LEU A 309 -29.98 12.03 -5.11
C LEU A 309 -29.80 13.55 -5.01
N ALA A 310 -28.57 14.04 -4.84
CA ALA A 310 -28.29 15.46 -4.80
C ALA A 310 -28.70 16.14 -6.12
N THR A 311 -29.46 17.24 -6.00
CA THR A 311 -29.85 18.11 -7.11
C THR A 311 -29.04 19.40 -7.13
N ASP A 312 -28.58 19.86 -5.96
CA ASP A 312 -27.67 20.99 -5.81
C ASP A 312 -26.22 20.51 -5.75
N TRP A 313 -25.34 21.17 -6.50
CA TRP A 313 -23.94 20.77 -6.61
C TRP A 313 -23.14 20.92 -5.31
N ARG A 314 -23.52 21.84 -4.42
CA ARG A 314 -22.86 22.04 -3.12
C ARG A 314 -23.19 20.88 -2.20
N VAL A 315 -24.45 20.43 -2.22
CA VAL A 315 -24.89 19.22 -1.51
C VAL A 315 -24.18 17.99 -2.07
N ALA A 316 -24.12 17.87 -3.40
CA ALA A 316 -23.39 16.78 -4.07
C ALA A 316 -21.90 16.77 -3.66
N LEU A 317 -21.25 17.93 -3.60
CA LEU A 317 -19.85 18.06 -3.21
C LEU A 317 -19.57 17.47 -1.82
N VAL A 318 -20.41 17.82 -0.82
CA VAL A 318 -20.29 17.31 0.55
C VAL A 318 -20.62 15.81 0.61
N ALA A 319 -21.68 15.38 -0.07
CA ALA A 319 -22.10 13.98 -0.08
C ALA A 319 -21.07 13.07 -0.75
N ILE A 320 -20.46 13.51 -1.87
CA ILE A 320 -19.40 12.81 -2.58
C ILE A 320 -18.14 12.70 -1.70
N ALA A 321 -17.78 13.76 -0.96
CA ALA A 321 -16.68 13.66 0.00
C ALA A 321 -16.96 12.66 1.14
N ALA A 322 -18.17 12.71 1.71
CA ALA A 322 -18.56 11.76 2.74
C ALA A 322 -18.54 10.32 2.19
N TRP A 323 -19.08 10.09 1.00
CA TRP A 323 -19.07 8.79 0.35
C TRP A 323 -17.65 8.30 0.07
N GLY A 324 -16.79 9.16 -0.50
CA GLY A 324 -15.38 8.89 -0.75
C GLY A 324 -14.63 8.41 0.49
N SER A 325 -14.95 8.96 1.68
CA SER A 325 -14.33 8.55 2.94
C SER A 325 -14.61 7.09 3.31
N THR A 326 -15.89 6.69 3.28
CA THR A 326 -16.27 5.30 3.53
C THR A 326 -15.76 4.37 2.43
N TYR A 327 -15.72 4.85 1.18
CA TYR A 327 -15.23 4.11 0.04
C TYR A 327 -13.77 3.69 0.22
N LEU A 328 -12.86 4.65 0.46
CA LEU A 328 -11.45 4.33 0.59
C LEU A 328 -11.17 3.57 1.89
N MET A 329 -11.90 3.86 2.97
CA MET A 329 -11.80 3.12 4.22
C MET A 329 -12.07 1.62 4.03
N VAL A 330 -13.13 1.24 3.30
CA VAL A 330 -13.44 -0.18 3.00
C VAL A 330 -12.32 -0.83 2.19
N ILE A 331 -11.82 -0.15 1.15
CA ILE A 331 -10.73 -0.66 0.30
C ILE A 331 -9.45 -0.89 1.10
N VAL A 332 -9.02 0.11 1.89
CA VAL A 332 -7.81 0.02 2.70
C VAL A 332 -7.96 -1.03 3.79
N ASN A 333 -9.11 -1.09 4.48
CA ASN A 333 -9.37 -2.11 5.50
C ASN A 333 -9.30 -3.53 4.94
N THR A 334 -9.85 -3.76 3.75
CA THR A 334 -9.77 -5.05 3.05
C THR A 334 -8.33 -5.40 2.68
N MET A 335 -7.57 -4.43 2.19
CA MET A 335 -6.15 -4.62 1.88
C MET A 335 -5.33 -4.95 3.12
N THR A 336 -5.50 -4.18 4.21
CA THR A 336 -4.75 -4.39 5.45
C THR A 336 -5.11 -5.72 6.09
N TYR A 337 -6.39 -6.09 6.14
CA TYR A 337 -6.78 -7.41 6.66
C TYR A 337 -6.16 -8.55 5.85
N ALA A 338 -6.15 -8.44 4.52
CA ALA A 338 -5.51 -9.44 3.67
C ALA A 338 -4.01 -9.57 3.95
N GLN A 339 -3.32 -8.46 4.21
CA GLN A 339 -1.92 -8.47 4.60
C GLN A 339 -1.69 -9.13 5.96
N GLU A 340 -2.61 -8.99 6.90
CA GLU A 340 -2.45 -9.55 8.25
C GLU A 340 -2.66 -11.06 8.32
N VAL A 341 -3.61 -11.59 7.53
CA VAL A 341 -3.96 -13.02 7.60
C VAL A 341 -3.19 -13.89 6.61
N THR A 342 -2.45 -13.29 5.67
CA THR A 342 -1.72 -14.03 4.64
C THR A 342 -0.28 -14.35 5.08
N PRO A 343 0.16 -15.61 5.01
CA PRO A 343 1.57 -15.98 5.26
C PRO A 343 2.53 -15.23 4.33
N GLU A 344 3.74 -14.92 4.80
CA GLU A 344 4.72 -14.09 4.10
C GLU A 344 5.01 -14.60 2.67
N GLU A 345 5.10 -15.92 2.51
CA GLU A 345 5.41 -16.60 1.25
C GLU A 345 4.28 -16.47 0.21
N LEU A 346 3.05 -16.21 0.68
CA LEU A 346 1.85 -16.10 -0.14
C LEU A 346 1.39 -14.66 -0.36
N GLN A 347 1.98 -13.67 0.33
CA GLN A 347 1.59 -12.25 0.27
C GLN A 347 1.47 -11.73 -1.17
N GLY A 348 2.50 -11.97 -1.99
CA GLY A 348 2.52 -11.52 -3.39
C GLY A 348 1.43 -12.19 -4.25
N ARG A 349 1.19 -13.50 -4.02
CA ARG A 349 0.24 -14.33 -4.79
C ARG A 349 -1.21 -13.95 -4.46
N VAL A 350 -1.53 -13.83 -3.17
CA VAL A 350 -2.85 -13.42 -2.68
C VAL A 350 -3.15 -11.97 -3.05
N ASN A 351 -2.20 -11.05 -2.88
CA ASN A 351 -2.40 -9.65 -3.23
C ASN A 351 -2.66 -9.46 -4.73
N THR A 352 -1.92 -10.18 -5.60
CA THR A 352 -2.13 -10.14 -7.05
C THR A 352 -3.54 -10.64 -7.41
N THR A 353 -3.92 -11.80 -6.89
CA THR A 353 -5.25 -12.40 -7.12
C THR A 353 -6.37 -11.47 -6.66
N ARG A 354 -6.26 -10.92 -5.44
CA ARG A 354 -7.23 -9.98 -4.87
C ARG A 354 -7.34 -8.72 -5.72
N ARG A 355 -6.22 -8.13 -6.17
CA ARG A 355 -6.25 -6.90 -6.97
C ARG A 355 -6.82 -7.11 -8.37
N MET A 356 -6.58 -8.26 -8.99
CA MET A 356 -7.24 -8.63 -10.26
C MET A 356 -8.76 -8.72 -10.08
N LEU A 357 -9.22 -9.42 -9.03
CA LEU A 357 -10.66 -9.54 -8.73
C LEU A 357 -11.30 -8.20 -8.34
N SER A 358 -10.60 -7.36 -7.59
CA SER A 358 -11.16 -6.10 -7.09
C SER A 358 -11.08 -4.98 -8.11
N SER A 359 -9.87 -4.52 -8.40
CA SER A 359 -9.67 -3.32 -9.20
C SER A 359 -9.58 -3.64 -10.69
N GLY A 360 -8.98 -4.79 -11.03
CA GLY A 360 -8.79 -5.21 -12.42
C GLY A 360 -10.08 -5.55 -13.16
N LEU A 361 -11.02 -6.22 -12.49
CA LEU A 361 -12.34 -6.54 -13.05
C LEU A 361 -13.42 -5.59 -12.56
N GLY A 362 -13.44 -5.26 -11.26
CA GLY A 362 -14.52 -4.47 -10.66
C GLY A 362 -14.64 -3.08 -11.30
N VAL A 363 -13.56 -2.29 -11.35
CA VAL A 363 -13.59 -0.92 -11.88
C VAL A 363 -14.06 -0.85 -13.35
N PRO A 364 -13.47 -1.59 -14.31
CA PRO A 364 -13.91 -1.49 -15.71
C PRO A 364 -15.33 -2.01 -15.91
N LEU A 365 -15.71 -3.12 -15.25
CA LEU A 365 -17.09 -3.62 -15.31
C LEU A 365 -18.07 -2.61 -14.72
N GLY A 366 -17.71 -1.97 -13.60
CA GLY A 366 -18.49 -0.91 -12.97
C GLY A 366 -18.75 0.24 -13.91
N ALA A 367 -17.70 0.78 -14.52
CA ALA A 367 -17.80 1.88 -15.47
C ALA A 367 -18.68 1.51 -16.67
N MET A 368 -18.44 0.35 -17.29
CA MET A 368 -19.15 -0.08 -18.50
C MET A 368 -20.63 -0.42 -18.24
N VAL A 369 -20.93 -1.19 -17.18
CA VAL A 369 -22.30 -1.60 -16.86
C VAL A 369 -23.12 -0.40 -16.38
N ALA A 370 -22.56 0.46 -15.53
CA ALA A 370 -23.23 1.70 -15.12
C ALA A 370 -23.53 2.59 -16.33
N SER A 371 -22.58 2.70 -17.26
CA SER A 371 -22.81 3.47 -18.48
C SER A 371 -23.88 2.89 -19.39
N ALA A 372 -23.96 1.55 -19.52
CA ALA A 372 -25.01 0.92 -20.32
C ALA A 372 -26.40 1.24 -19.75
N VAL A 373 -26.53 1.22 -18.42
CA VAL A 373 -27.77 1.64 -17.74
C VAL A 373 -28.01 3.15 -17.91
N THR A 374 -26.97 3.99 -17.89
CA THR A 374 -27.13 5.42 -18.17
C THR A 374 -27.61 5.73 -19.58
N VAL A 375 -27.17 4.95 -20.57
CA VAL A 375 -27.62 5.08 -21.95
C VAL A 375 -29.07 4.60 -22.10
N ALA A 376 -29.44 3.50 -21.43
CA ALA A 376 -30.78 2.91 -21.53
C ALA A 376 -31.85 3.68 -20.75
N PHE A 377 -31.47 4.29 -19.63
CA PHE A 377 -32.37 5.02 -18.73
C PHE A 377 -31.87 6.45 -18.53
N ASP A 378 -31.17 6.72 -17.42
CA ASP A 378 -30.59 8.02 -17.12
C ASP A 378 -29.32 7.90 -16.25
N VAL A 379 -28.64 9.03 -16.04
CA VAL A 379 -27.38 9.05 -15.27
C VAL A 379 -27.57 8.69 -13.80
N ARG A 380 -28.72 9.00 -13.19
CA ARG A 380 -29.00 8.62 -11.81
C ARG A 380 -29.19 7.12 -11.69
N ALA A 381 -29.89 6.49 -12.64
CA ALA A 381 -30.04 5.04 -12.71
C ALA A 381 -28.68 4.33 -12.83
N GLY A 382 -27.77 4.85 -13.66
CA GLY A 382 -26.41 4.32 -13.76
C GLY A 382 -25.60 4.46 -12.47
N MET A 383 -25.67 5.62 -11.80
CA MET A 383 -25.00 5.79 -10.50
C MET A 383 -25.64 4.98 -9.36
N LEU A 384 -26.95 4.72 -9.43
CA LEU A 384 -27.63 3.85 -8.48
C LEU A 384 -27.11 2.41 -8.54
N LEU A 385 -26.55 1.94 -9.66
CA LEU A 385 -25.84 0.66 -9.69
C LEU A 385 -24.61 0.64 -8.79
N ALA A 386 -23.89 1.76 -8.66
CA ALA A 386 -22.78 1.86 -7.72
C ALA A 386 -23.28 1.66 -6.29
N VAL A 387 -24.37 2.33 -5.93
CA VAL A 387 -25.02 2.21 -4.61
C VAL A 387 -25.55 0.80 -4.38
N ALA A 388 -26.18 0.18 -5.38
CA ALA A 388 -26.70 -1.18 -5.31
C ALA A 388 -25.58 -2.22 -5.11
N ALA A 389 -24.43 -2.05 -5.76
CA ALA A 389 -23.26 -2.91 -5.56
C ALA A 389 -22.73 -2.82 -4.12
N ILE A 390 -22.66 -1.62 -3.53
CA ILE A 390 -22.24 -1.43 -2.14
C ILE A 390 -23.28 -2.01 -1.18
N ALA A 391 -24.57 -1.83 -1.45
CA ALA A 391 -25.65 -2.43 -0.67
C ALA A 391 -25.56 -3.96 -0.68
N LEU A 392 -25.32 -4.56 -1.86
CA LEU A 392 -25.07 -5.99 -2.00
C LEU A 392 -23.85 -6.42 -1.19
N ALA A 393 -22.75 -5.66 -1.23
CA ALA A 393 -21.57 -5.92 -0.40
C ALA A 393 -21.93 -5.90 1.10
N ALA A 394 -22.72 -4.93 1.55
CA ALA A 394 -23.18 -4.84 2.93
C ALA A 394 -23.97 -6.10 3.33
N VAL A 395 -24.93 -6.52 2.49
CA VAL A 395 -25.75 -7.72 2.71
C VAL A 395 -24.88 -8.99 2.76
N LEU A 396 -23.95 -9.15 1.83
CA LEU A 396 -23.03 -10.30 1.79
C LEU A 396 -22.18 -10.39 3.07
N VAL A 397 -21.67 -9.25 3.53
CA VAL A 397 -20.87 -9.18 4.76
C VAL A 397 -21.76 -9.48 5.95
N TRP A 398 -22.95 -8.91 6.06
CA TRP A 398 -23.89 -9.20 7.15
C TRP A 398 -24.28 -10.69 7.21
N ALA A 399 -24.66 -11.27 6.08
CA ALA A 399 -25.07 -12.66 5.96
C ALA A 399 -23.94 -13.65 6.34
N THR A 400 -22.71 -13.37 5.93
CA THR A 400 -21.57 -14.25 6.22
C THR A 400 -20.98 -14.02 7.62
N SER A 401 -21.01 -12.79 8.14
CA SER A 401 -20.45 -12.43 9.44
C SER A 401 -21.31 -12.85 10.62
N GLY A 402 -22.64 -12.92 10.45
CA GLY A 402 -23.56 -13.32 11.53
C GLY A 402 -23.29 -14.73 12.06
N SER A 403 -22.65 -15.60 11.28
CA SER A 403 -22.20 -16.93 11.71
C SER A 403 -20.76 -16.95 12.23
N ALA A 404 -19.86 -16.09 11.73
CA ALA A 404 -18.48 -15.99 12.19
C ALA A 404 -18.37 -15.29 13.55
N LEU A 405 -19.18 -14.24 13.77
CA LEU A 405 -19.32 -13.56 15.07
C LEU A 405 -19.97 -14.46 16.13
N ARG A 406 -20.95 -15.30 15.74
CA ARG A 406 -21.60 -16.26 16.65
C ARG A 406 -20.69 -17.41 17.06
N LYS A 407 -19.75 -17.82 16.20
CA LYS A 407 -18.80 -18.90 16.48
C LYS A 407 -17.51 -18.45 17.17
N GLY A 408 -17.32 -17.15 17.44
CA GLY A 408 -16.08 -16.63 18.00
C GLY A 408 -14.86 -16.83 17.09
N GLU A 409 -15.06 -17.15 15.81
CA GLU A 409 -14.00 -17.39 14.81
C GLU A 409 -13.26 -16.09 14.43
N ILE A 410 -13.79 -14.94 14.86
CA ILE A 410 -13.12 -13.66 14.78
C ILE A 410 -12.56 -13.40 16.16
N PRO A 411 -11.23 -13.34 16.33
CA PRO A 411 -10.64 -12.99 17.61
C PRO A 411 -11.32 -11.72 18.12
N SER A 412 -11.93 -11.78 19.31
CA SER A 412 -12.47 -10.60 19.97
C SER A 412 -11.35 -9.56 20.10
N ASP A 413 -11.73 -8.28 20.21
CA ASP A 413 -10.87 -7.08 20.24
C ASP A 413 -9.75 -7.06 21.33
N SER A 414 -9.45 -8.20 21.95
CA SER A 414 -8.36 -8.51 22.89
C SER A 414 -7.23 -9.37 22.29
N ALA A 415 -7.31 -9.78 21.02
CA ALA A 415 -6.31 -10.64 20.37
C ALA A 415 -5.43 -9.91 19.35
N PHE A 416 -5.28 -8.60 19.50
CA PHE A 416 -3.97 -8.01 19.27
C PHE A 416 -3.23 -8.07 20.61
N PRO A 417 -2.40 -9.08 20.87
CA PRO A 417 -1.38 -8.86 21.88
C PRO A 417 -0.59 -7.60 21.44
N PRO A 418 -0.38 -6.58 22.30
CA PRO A 418 0.81 -5.76 22.10
C PRO A 418 1.95 -6.78 22.04
N ALA A 419 2.79 -6.77 21.00
CA ALA A 419 3.74 -7.81 20.59
C ALA A 419 4.50 -8.59 21.72
N ALA A 420 3.76 -9.35 22.52
CA ALA A 420 4.18 -9.97 23.76
C ALA A 420 3.20 -11.13 24.06
N ALA A 421 3.80 -12.26 24.39
CA ALA A 421 3.16 -13.48 24.90
C ALA A 421 2.15 -14.19 23.97
N SER A 422 2.66 -14.79 22.89
CA SER A 422 2.11 -16.09 22.47
C SER A 422 2.69 -17.17 23.37
N SER A 423 2.03 -17.41 24.51
CA SER A 423 2.19 -18.62 25.32
C SER A 423 1.21 -19.69 24.83
N GLY A 424 1.73 -20.87 24.51
CA GLY A 424 0.96 -22.12 24.58
C GLY A 424 0.34 -22.64 23.29
N ALA A 425 1.18 -23.18 22.39
CA ALA A 425 0.83 -24.40 21.68
C ALA A 425 1.99 -25.38 21.88
N ALA A 426 1.75 -26.39 22.71
CA ALA A 426 2.70 -27.44 23.02
C ALA A 426 3.03 -28.27 21.76
N GLY A 427 4.31 -28.60 21.58
CA GLY A 427 4.75 -29.65 20.66
C GLY A 427 5.58 -29.20 19.47
N LYS A 428 6.76 -28.61 19.74
CA LYS A 428 8.06 -28.85 19.05
C LYS A 428 9.10 -27.92 19.65
N SER A 429 10.30 -28.42 19.91
CA SER A 429 11.44 -27.72 20.52
C SER A 429 11.87 -26.51 19.69
N THR A 430 11.24 -25.34 19.90
CA THR A 430 11.57 -24.12 19.15
C THR A 430 12.65 -23.33 19.88
N ILE A 431 13.73 -23.00 19.19
CA ILE A 431 14.80 -22.14 19.68
C ILE A 431 14.28 -20.70 19.69
N GLU A 432 14.52 -19.92 20.73
CA GLU A 432 14.20 -18.49 20.77
C GLU A 432 15.50 -17.66 20.76
N VAL A 433 15.57 -16.63 19.92
CA VAL A 433 16.75 -15.79 19.76
C VAL A 433 16.40 -14.35 20.08
N TRP A 434 16.96 -13.82 21.17
CA TRP A 434 16.88 -12.41 21.54
C TRP A 434 18.02 -11.66 20.87
N HIS A 435 17.67 -10.71 20.00
CA HIS A 435 18.67 -10.00 19.21
C HIS A 435 18.30 -8.54 18.92
N HIS A 436 19.22 -7.87 18.22
CA HIS A 436 19.00 -6.53 17.69
C HIS A 436 19.47 -6.47 16.23
N LEU A 437 18.65 -5.89 15.34
CA LEU A 437 18.86 -5.93 13.89
C LEU A 437 20.18 -5.33 13.40
N SER A 438 20.75 -4.36 14.14
CA SER A 438 22.00 -3.72 13.77
C SER A 438 23.27 -4.44 14.27
N CYS A 439 23.14 -5.57 14.98
CA CYS A 439 24.26 -6.33 15.51
C CYS A 439 24.82 -7.36 14.50
N PRO A 440 26.10 -7.28 14.08
CA PRO A 440 26.71 -8.23 13.15
C PRO A 440 26.79 -9.68 13.67
N ALA A 441 26.89 -9.88 15.00
CA ALA A 441 26.88 -11.21 15.61
C ALA A 441 25.48 -11.84 15.50
N SER A 442 24.43 -11.09 15.83
CA SER A 442 23.03 -11.52 15.68
C SER A 442 22.68 -11.95 14.25
N ARG A 443 23.22 -11.26 13.23
CA ARG A 443 23.05 -11.65 11.83
C ARG A 443 23.70 -13.00 11.53
N ARG A 444 24.95 -13.20 11.96
CA ARG A 444 25.69 -14.46 11.75
C ARG A 444 25.02 -15.67 12.43
N ILE A 445 24.47 -15.48 13.62
CA ILE A 445 23.73 -16.52 14.33
C ILE A 445 22.45 -16.91 13.59
N ARG A 446 21.68 -15.93 13.10
CA ARG A 446 20.46 -16.19 12.32
C ARG A 446 20.76 -16.91 11.00
N GLU A 447 21.78 -16.47 10.27
CA GLU A 447 22.23 -17.13 9.04
C GLU A 447 22.69 -18.58 9.31
N SER A 448 23.28 -18.85 10.47
CA SER A 448 23.73 -20.20 10.86
C SER A 448 22.54 -21.11 11.21
N LEU A 449 21.53 -20.60 11.93
CA LEU A 449 20.29 -21.33 12.21
C LEU A 449 19.50 -21.63 10.93
N GLU A 450 19.45 -20.67 10.00
CA GLU A 450 18.80 -20.83 8.69
C GLU A 450 19.52 -21.88 7.83
N LYS A 451 20.87 -21.90 7.83
CA LYS A 451 21.67 -22.93 7.15
C LYS A 451 21.48 -24.32 7.75
N ALA A 452 21.27 -24.40 9.06
CA ALA A 452 21.01 -25.66 9.77
C ALA A 452 19.56 -26.16 9.61
N GLY A 453 18.67 -25.36 9.02
CA GLY A 453 17.25 -25.70 8.84
C GLY A 453 16.47 -25.79 10.16
N LEU A 454 16.92 -25.08 11.20
CA LEU A 454 16.30 -25.09 12.52
C LEU A 454 15.23 -24.00 12.63
N ASP A 455 14.01 -24.37 13.01
CA ASP A 455 12.93 -23.42 13.32
C ASP A 455 13.26 -22.64 14.59
N TYR A 456 13.33 -21.30 14.48
CA TYR A 456 13.57 -20.42 15.61
C TYR A 456 12.59 -19.25 15.67
N ARG A 457 12.21 -18.87 16.90
CA ARG A 457 11.45 -17.66 17.20
C ARG A 457 12.43 -16.52 17.44
N SER A 458 12.28 -15.43 16.70
CA SER A 458 13.10 -14.23 16.87
C SER A 458 12.40 -13.20 17.75
N ARG A 459 13.08 -12.66 18.76
CA ARG A 459 12.64 -11.51 19.57
C ARG A 459 13.61 -10.35 19.39
N GLU A 460 13.15 -9.24 18.81
CA GLU A 460 13.90 -7.98 18.83
C GLU A 460 13.64 -7.25 20.15
N TYR A 461 14.55 -7.39 21.10
CA TYR A 461 14.31 -6.95 22.48
C TYR A 461 14.40 -5.42 22.67
N LEU A 462 14.87 -4.65 21.69
CA LEU A 462 14.79 -3.18 21.75
C LEU A 462 13.44 -2.63 21.30
N GLU A 463 12.75 -3.32 20.40
CA GLU A 463 11.39 -2.96 19.98
C GLU A 463 10.34 -3.61 20.89
N ASN A 464 10.63 -4.82 21.39
CA ASN A 464 9.79 -5.58 22.32
C ASN A 464 10.56 -5.86 23.62
N ALA A 465 10.74 -4.78 24.39
CA ALA A 465 11.47 -4.78 25.67
C ALA A 465 10.94 -5.86 26.62
N PRO A 466 11.82 -6.71 27.20
CA PRO A 466 11.41 -7.63 28.23
C PRO A 466 11.13 -6.90 29.54
N ASP A 467 10.09 -7.35 30.25
CA ASP A 467 9.81 -6.83 31.58
C ASP A 467 10.77 -7.40 32.64
N ALA A 468 10.71 -6.88 33.87
CA ALA A 468 11.57 -7.31 34.96
C ALA A 468 11.42 -8.81 35.30
N ALA A 469 10.22 -9.38 35.14
CA ALA A 469 9.97 -10.78 35.41
C ALA A 469 10.57 -11.69 34.31
N GLU A 470 10.47 -11.27 33.06
CA GLU A 470 11.11 -11.93 31.91
C GLU A 470 12.63 -11.89 32.01
N ILE A 471 13.21 -10.77 32.48
CA ILE A 471 14.66 -10.65 32.70
C ILE A 471 15.11 -11.54 33.86
N ASP A 472 14.40 -11.59 34.99
CA ASP A 472 14.78 -12.50 36.08
C ASP A 472 14.69 -13.98 35.63
N ALA A 473 13.64 -14.34 34.87
CA ALA A 473 13.50 -15.66 34.30
C ALA A 473 14.65 -16.00 33.33
N LEU A 474 15.07 -15.04 32.50
CA LEU A 474 16.21 -15.18 31.60
C LEU A 474 17.52 -15.40 32.37
N LEU A 475 17.78 -14.60 33.40
CA LEU A 475 18.99 -14.70 34.22
C LEU A 475 19.10 -16.05 34.92
N ARG A 476 17.98 -16.60 35.41
CA ARG A 476 17.94 -17.96 35.97
C ARG A 476 18.30 -19.02 34.92
N ARG A 477 17.86 -18.85 33.68
CA ARG A 477 18.20 -19.76 32.55
C ARG A 477 19.66 -19.65 32.13
N LEU A 478 20.22 -18.43 32.16
CA LEU A 478 21.64 -18.16 31.89
C LEU A 478 22.57 -18.58 33.03
N ARG A 479 22.03 -18.83 34.23
CA ARG A 479 22.79 -19.02 35.47
C ARG A 479 23.79 -17.88 35.71
N ALA A 480 23.34 -16.65 35.44
CA ALA A 480 24.15 -15.44 35.53
C ALA A 480 23.48 -14.41 36.44
N GLU A 481 24.28 -13.53 37.05
CA GLU A 481 23.78 -12.37 37.75
C GLU A 481 23.55 -11.20 36.78
N PRO A 482 22.67 -10.23 37.11
CA PRO A 482 22.36 -9.12 36.20
C PRO A 482 23.59 -8.36 35.70
N TRP A 483 24.60 -8.15 36.55
CA TRP A 483 25.83 -7.43 36.20
C TRP A 483 26.76 -8.21 35.27
N ASP A 484 26.61 -9.55 35.18
CA ASP A 484 27.42 -10.39 34.29
C ASP A 484 26.95 -10.29 32.82
N VAL A 485 25.68 -9.92 32.61
CA VAL A 485 25.04 -9.82 31.30
C VAL A 485 24.81 -8.38 30.84
N VAL A 486 25.43 -7.40 31.53
CA VAL A 486 25.35 -5.98 31.18
C VAL A 486 26.49 -5.55 30.26
N ARG A 487 26.16 -4.76 29.24
CA ARG A 487 27.09 -4.08 28.36
C ARG A 487 27.51 -2.75 28.97
N MET A 488 28.60 -2.77 29.75
CA MET A 488 29.13 -1.58 30.46
C MET A 488 29.64 -0.47 29.53
N HIS A 489 29.81 -0.74 28.23
CA HIS A 489 30.34 0.21 27.25
C HIS A 489 29.25 0.97 26.46
N GLU A 490 27.97 0.82 26.83
CA GLU A 490 26.88 1.57 26.20
C GLU A 490 26.76 2.97 26.84
N PRO A 491 26.48 4.05 26.07
CA PRO A 491 26.35 5.41 26.61
C PRO A 491 25.30 5.55 27.73
N VAL A 492 24.35 4.61 27.81
CA VAL A 492 23.36 4.54 28.89
C VAL A 492 24.00 4.08 30.22
N ALA A 493 24.99 3.19 30.18
CA ALA A 493 25.68 2.70 31.37
C ALA A 493 26.45 3.82 32.07
N ASP A 494 27.15 4.66 31.30
CA ASP A 494 27.87 5.83 31.82
C ASP A 494 26.90 6.87 32.41
N ARG A 495 25.78 7.15 31.74
CA ARG A 495 24.76 8.10 32.22
C ARG A 495 24.10 7.66 33.54
N LEU A 496 23.93 6.36 33.74
CA LEU A 496 23.35 5.79 34.97
C LEU A 496 24.40 5.57 36.07
N GLY A 497 25.69 5.72 35.74
CA GLY A 497 26.79 5.46 36.67
C GLY A 497 26.86 3.99 37.11
N LEU A 498 26.54 3.04 36.23
CA LEU A 498 26.43 1.61 36.61
C LEU A 498 27.73 1.05 37.22
N GLY A 499 28.90 1.60 36.85
CA GLY A 499 30.20 1.16 37.36
C GLY A 499 30.41 1.38 38.87
N THR A 500 29.57 2.19 39.53
CA THR A 500 29.64 2.43 40.99
C THR A 500 28.43 1.89 41.74
N TRP A 501 27.53 1.18 41.07
CA TRP A 501 26.34 0.64 41.72
C TRP A 501 26.69 -0.53 42.66
N PRO A 502 26.01 -0.64 43.81
CA PRO A 502 26.07 -1.85 44.62
C PRO A 502 25.45 -3.02 43.84
N HIS A 503 25.88 -4.25 44.14
CA HIS A 503 25.34 -5.49 43.57
C HIS A 503 23.95 -5.84 44.15
N ASP A 504 23.00 -4.93 43.96
CA ASP A 504 21.59 -5.11 44.30
C ASP A 504 20.82 -5.69 43.11
N ARG A 505 20.54 -6.99 43.17
CA ARG A 505 19.95 -7.74 42.06
C ARG A 505 18.67 -7.10 41.49
N GLN A 506 17.76 -6.62 42.34
CA GLN A 506 16.48 -6.06 41.88
C GLN A 506 16.70 -4.75 41.12
N ARG A 507 17.57 -3.89 41.66
CA ARG A 507 17.90 -2.60 41.04
C ARG A 507 18.51 -2.77 39.65
N TRP A 508 19.36 -3.79 39.45
CA TRP A 508 19.95 -4.07 38.15
C TRP A 508 18.95 -4.67 37.16
N ILE A 509 18.02 -5.53 37.63
CA ILE A 509 16.94 -6.07 36.79
C ILE A 509 16.01 -4.95 36.30
N ASP A 510 15.62 -4.03 37.19
CA ASP A 510 14.77 -2.89 36.83
C ASP A 510 15.46 -1.98 35.80
N ALA A 511 16.78 -1.79 35.93
CA ALA A 511 17.57 -1.03 34.97
C ALA A 511 17.66 -1.72 33.60
N LEU A 512 17.81 -3.05 33.56
CA LEU A 512 17.81 -3.83 32.32
C LEU A 512 16.43 -3.82 31.64
N ALA A 513 15.33 -3.80 32.41
CA ALA A 513 13.97 -3.70 31.88
C ALA A 513 13.68 -2.31 31.29
N GLN A 514 14.10 -1.25 31.99
CA GLN A 514 13.92 0.14 31.54
C GLN A 514 14.87 0.51 30.39
N HIS A 515 16.05 -0.12 30.33
CA HIS A 515 17.06 0.14 29.30
C HIS A 515 17.58 -1.17 28.68
N PRO A 516 16.79 -1.85 27.83
CA PRO A 516 17.16 -3.15 27.26
C PRO A 516 18.45 -3.13 26.44
N SER A 517 18.90 -1.97 25.95
CA SER A 517 20.21 -1.82 25.27
C SER A 517 21.40 -2.25 26.12
N LEU A 518 21.24 -2.29 27.45
CA LEU A 518 22.25 -2.79 28.38
C LEU A 518 22.41 -4.31 28.34
N LEU A 519 21.44 -5.09 27.86
CA LEU A 519 21.54 -6.55 27.79
C LEU A 519 22.57 -7.01 26.74
N GLN A 520 23.35 -8.04 27.09
CA GLN A 520 24.21 -8.75 26.13
C GLN A 520 23.40 -9.37 24.98
N ARG A 521 24.05 -9.54 23.82
CA ARG A 521 23.41 -9.99 22.58
C ARG A 521 24.39 -10.73 21.66
N PRO A 522 23.89 -11.66 20.82
CA PRO A 522 22.56 -12.27 20.88
C PRO A 522 22.45 -13.29 22.03
N ILE A 523 21.24 -13.49 22.55
CA ILE A 523 20.95 -14.52 23.54
C ILE A 523 20.08 -15.59 22.86
N VAL A 524 20.46 -16.85 22.99
CA VAL A 524 19.75 -17.99 22.39
C VAL A 524 19.19 -18.85 23.52
N ILE A 525 17.92 -19.18 23.45
CA ILE A 525 17.18 -20.00 24.41
C ILE A 525 16.70 -21.25 23.68
N ARG A 526 17.05 -22.43 24.18
CA ARG A 526 16.60 -23.71 23.63
C ARG A 526 15.21 -24.08 24.15
N GLY A 527 14.55 -25.00 23.46
CA GLY A 527 13.22 -25.51 23.84
C GLY A 527 13.19 -26.22 25.21
N ASP A 528 14.34 -26.69 25.70
CA ASP A 528 14.55 -27.27 27.04
C ASP A 528 14.71 -26.20 28.15
N GLY A 529 14.72 -24.92 27.78
CA GLY A 529 14.87 -23.80 28.70
C GLY A 529 16.31 -23.37 29.00
N LYS A 530 17.34 -24.04 28.45
CA LYS A 530 18.73 -23.56 28.55
C LYS A 530 18.91 -22.28 27.75
N ALA A 531 19.65 -21.31 28.26
CA ALA A 531 19.97 -20.08 27.55
C ALA A 531 21.49 -19.83 27.53
N ALA A 532 21.99 -19.21 26.46
CA ALA A 532 23.39 -18.79 26.34
C ALA A 532 23.53 -17.46 25.59
N VAL A 533 24.54 -16.67 25.93
CA VAL A 533 24.97 -15.53 25.12
C VAL A 533 25.89 -16.05 24.02
N VAL A 534 25.50 -15.87 22.77
CA VAL A 534 26.16 -16.53 21.63
C VAL A 534 26.88 -15.50 20.76
N ALA A 535 28.14 -15.23 21.06
CA ALA A 535 28.91 -14.20 20.35
C ALA A 535 29.39 -14.63 18.94
N SER A 536 29.43 -15.93 18.65
CA SER A 536 29.92 -16.47 17.38
C SER A 536 29.21 -17.78 16.98
N PRO A 537 29.22 -18.17 15.68
CA PRO A 537 28.63 -19.42 15.20
C PRO A 537 29.21 -20.68 15.86
N GLU A 538 30.48 -20.66 16.24
CA GLU A 538 31.13 -21.81 16.89
C GLU A 538 30.52 -22.08 18.28
N ILE A 539 30.25 -21.00 19.05
CA ILE A 539 29.56 -21.09 20.35
C ILE A 539 28.11 -21.56 20.16
N LEU A 540 27.47 -21.22 19.03
CA LEU A 540 26.14 -21.69 18.70
C LEU A 540 26.12 -23.20 18.46
N GLU A 541 27.07 -23.69 17.65
CA GLU A 541 27.17 -25.12 17.34
C GLU A 541 27.45 -25.94 18.60
N GLU A 542 28.37 -25.48 19.46
CA GLU A 542 28.65 -26.10 20.76
C GLU A 542 27.38 -26.14 21.63
N PHE A 543 26.71 -24.99 21.80
CA PHE A 543 25.50 -24.88 22.61
C PHE A 543 24.31 -25.72 22.09
N LEU A 544 24.20 -25.91 20.78
CA LEU A 544 23.18 -26.77 20.17
C LEU A 544 23.56 -28.26 20.22
N SER A 545 24.86 -28.58 20.28
CA SER A 545 25.38 -29.95 20.33
C SER A 545 25.37 -30.57 21.73
N GLU A 546 25.31 -29.76 22.78
CA GLU A 546 25.13 -30.24 24.16
C GLU A 546 23.80 -31.03 24.27
N LYS A 547 23.90 -32.36 24.45
CA LYS A 547 22.72 -33.22 24.64
C LYS A 547 21.93 -32.80 25.88
N GLU A 548 20.62 -33.06 25.83
CA GLU A 548 19.65 -32.82 26.92
C GLU A 548 20.15 -33.30 28.28
#